data_AF-A1RZP7-F1
#
_entry.id   AF-A1RZP7-F1
#
_cell.length_a   1.000
_cell.length_b   1.000
_cell.length_c   1.000
_cell.angle_alpha   90.00
_cell.angle_beta   90.00
_cell.angle_gamma   90.00
#
_symmetry.space_group_name_H-M   'P 1'
#
loop_
_entity.id
_entity.type
_entity.pdbx_description
1 polymer ?
#
loop_
_entity_poly.entity_id
_entity_poly.type
_entity_poly.pdbx_seq_one_letter_code
_entity_poly.pdbx_strand_id
1 'polypeptide(L)'
;MGKRRSRDPRSYDSSKKVLRGRLGEDLRFYNPREVYNALTSNKKVVGWLKFIAESYTPPPEKKVLLFYPCSTVKPYHESRSYKALYKTLESLGEKRRLIHVVAVSEPFGAVPEEYFYEWEEWYDCPGLFEWWCRAHGQPYEREYAEKSIELLASYVAAFLKRTKSSYAHRVAFVRTYTSKLRISPSHTHRRIIELASKASGVEVELLPPKEVVEEIVRTYGAGAWNRQGVAHPAAQEYLRGYLERLLVRLSP
;
A
#
# COMPACT_ATOMS: atom_id res chain seq x y z
N MET A 1 44.37 -14.26 -7.05
CA MET A 1 43.01 -14.83 -7.04
C MET A 1 42.30 -14.47 -5.74
N GLY A 2 41.54 -13.38 -5.73
CA GLY A 2 40.77 -12.96 -4.55
C GLY A 2 39.52 -13.81 -4.39
N LYS A 3 39.41 -14.55 -3.28
CA LYS A 3 38.21 -15.29 -2.91
C LYS A 3 37.03 -14.31 -2.87
N ARG A 4 36.08 -14.44 -3.81
CA ARG A 4 34.76 -13.81 -3.71
C ARG A 4 34.13 -14.28 -2.40
N ARG A 5 34.04 -13.39 -1.40
CA ARG A 5 33.26 -13.64 -0.18
C ARG A 5 31.82 -13.90 -0.60
N SER A 6 31.33 -15.12 -0.42
CA SER A 6 29.90 -15.42 -0.46
C SER A 6 29.22 -14.61 0.64
N ARG A 7 28.42 -13.60 0.26
CA ARG A 7 27.58 -12.88 1.22
C ARG A 7 26.47 -13.82 1.68
N ASP A 8 26.34 -14.00 2.99
CA ASP A 8 25.20 -14.67 3.61
C ASP A 8 23.88 -13.99 3.14
N PRO A 9 22.90 -14.74 2.62
CA PRO A 9 21.56 -14.23 2.30
C PRO A 9 20.87 -13.51 3.48
N ARG A 10 21.32 -13.76 4.72
CA ARG A 10 20.82 -13.11 5.96
C ARG A 10 21.40 -11.72 6.25
N SER A 11 22.04 -11.06 5.27
CA SER A 11 22.50 -9.67 5.42
C SER A 11 21.39 -8.61 5.36
N TYR A 12 20.14 -9.02 5.08
CA TYR A 12 18.98 -8.14 5.11
C TYR A 12 18.46 -7.97 6.54
N ASP A 13 18.74 -6.80 7.11
CA ASP A 13 18.30 -6.45 8.45
C ASP A 13 16.99 -5.66 8.41
N SER A 14 15.88 -6.40 8.53
CA SER A 14 14.52 -5.86 8.62
C SER A 14 14.34 -4.89 9.80
N SER A 15 15.11 -5.03 10.88
CA SER A 15 14.94 -4.21 12.09
C SER A 15 15.24 -2.74 11.81
N LYS A 16 16.17 -2.45 10.90
CA LYS A 16 16.50 -1.07 10.45
C LYS A 16 15.33 -0.34 9.77
N LYS A 17 14.26 -1.06 9.44
CA LYS A 17 13.05 -0.49 8.84
C LYS A 17 11.97 -0.16 9.87
N VAL A 18 12.17 -0.53 11.14
CA VAL A 18 11.28 -0.21 12.25
C VAL A 18 11.95 0.87 13.11
N LEU A 19 11.50 2.11 12.96
CA LEU A 19 12.04 3.26 13.70
C LEU A 19 11.52 3.33 15.13
N ARG A 20 10.30 2.86 15.36
CA ARG A 20 9.62 2.81 16.65
C ARG A 20 8.80 1.53 16.78
N GLY A 21 8.73 0.99 17.99
CA GLY A 21 8.14 -0.32 18.25
C GLY A 21 9.14 -1.45 18.00
N ARG A 22 8.63 -2.67 17.86
CA ARG A 22 9.44 -3.87 17.61
C ARG A 22 9.03 -4.55 16.31
N LEU A 23 9.98 -5.23 15.66
CA LEU A 23 9.69 -6.13 14.55
C LEU A 23 9.27 -7.50 15.12
N GLY A 24 8.01 -7.87 14.93
CA GLY A 24 7.47 -9.17 15.37
C GLY A 24 8.29 -10.33 14.81
N GLU A 25 8.57 -11.33 15.64
CA GLU A 25 9.34 -12.51 15.22
C GLU A 25 8.56 -13.35 14.21
N ASP A 26 7.25 -13.46 14.40
CA ASP A 26 6.32 -14.20 13.53
C ASP A 26 5.73 -13.34 12.39
N LEU A 27 6.21 -12.11 12.22
CA LEU A 27 5.73 -11.12 11.24
C LEU A 27 6.79 -10.76 10.19
N ARG A 28 7.52 -11.77 9.73
CA ARG A 28 8.62 -11.65 8.75
C ARG A 28 8.38 -12.62 7.61
N PHE A 29 8.16 -12.11 6.41
CA PHE A 29 7.74 -12.91 5.25
C PHE A 29 8.54 -12.52 4.01
N TYR A 30 9.54 -13.32 3.67
CA TYR A 30 10.59 -13.01 2.71
C TYR A 30 10.44 -13.71 1.36
N ASN A 31 9.44 -14.58 1.20
CA ASN A 31 9.10 -15.18 -0.09
C ASN A 31 7.57 -15.39 -0.21
N PRO A 32 7.05 -15.64 -1.42
CA PRO A 32 5.60 -15.77 -1.62
C PRO A 32 4.95 -16.88 -0.79
N ARG A 33 5.65 -17.99 -0.54
CA ARG A 33 5.13 -19.11 0.25
C ARG A 33 4.95 -18.73 1.72
N GLU A 34 5.92 -18.04 2.32
CA GLU A 34 5.80 -17.51 3.68
C GLU A 34 4.65 -16.52 3.80
N VAL A 35 4.48 -15.64 2.81
CA VAL A 35 3.36 -14.69 2.79
C VAL A 35 2.03 -15.44 2.73
N TYR A 36 1.90 -16.41 1.81
CA TYR A 36 0.68 -17.21 1.71
C TYR A 36 0.36 -17.95 3.02
N ASN A 37 1.35 -18.61 3.63
CA ASN A 37 1.19 -19.29 4.92
C ASN A 37 0.75 -18.32 6.03
N ALA A 38 1.28 -17.09 6.02
CA ALA A 38 0.85 -16.06 6.97
C ALA A 38 -0.63 -15.70 6.78
N LEU A 39 -1.05 -15.51 5.53
CA LEU A 39 -2.43 -15.17 5.18
C LEU A 39 -3.43 -16.29 5.49
N THR A 40 -2.99 -17.55 5.57
CA THR A 40 -3.87 -18.69 5.88
C THR A 40 -3.80 -19.17 7.33
N SER A 41 -2.70 -18.89 8.03
CA SER A 41 -2.41 -19.58 9.30
C SER A 41 -1.80 -18.71 10.39
N ASN A 42 -1.22 -17.54 10.09
CA ASN A 42 -0.74 -16.65 11.16
C ASN A 42 -1.94 -15.96 11.84
N LYS A 43 -2.13 -16.21 13.13
CA LYS A 43 -3.28 -15.70 13.90
C LYS A 43 -3.40 -14.18 13.92
N LYS A 44 -2.28 -13.45 13.96
CA LYS A 44 -2.28 -11.97 13.97
C LYS A 44 -2.71 -11.43 12.60
N VAL A 45 -2.14 -12.00 11.53
CA VAL A 45 -2.47 -11.63 10.14
C VAL A 45 -3.94 -11.95 9.83
N VAL A 46 -4.36 -13.19 10.05
CA VAL A 46 -5.74 -13.64 9.80
C VAL A 46 -6.74 -12.87 10.68
N GLY A 47 -6.40 -12.67 11.96
CA GLY A 47 -7.25 -11.92 12.89
C GLY A 47 -7.47 -10.48 12.42
N TRP A 48 -6.42 -9.79 11.99
CA TRP A 48 -6.53 -8.46 11.42
C TRP A 48 -7.37 -8.42 10.13
N LEU A 49 -7.09 -9.33 9.20
CA LEU A 49 -7.82 -9.40 7.93
C LEU A 49 -9.32 -9.62 8.15
N LYS A 50 -9.68 -10.51 9.06
CA LYS A 50 -11.07 -10.73 9.48
C LYS A 50 -11.66 -9.51 10.16
N PHE A 51 -10.97 -8.90 11.11
CA PHE A 51 -11.43 -7.68 11.78
C PHE A 51 -11.78 -6.57 10.76
N ILE A 52 -10.89 -6.31 9.81
CA ILE A 52 -11.12 -5.31 8.76
C ILE A 52 -12.25 -5.74 7.82
N ALA A 53 -12.33 -7.01 7.43
CA ALA A 53 -13.31 -7.52 6.49
C ALA A 53 -14.71 -7.78 7.09
N GLU A 54 -14.84 -7.87 8.41
CA GLU A 54 -16.08 -8.25 9.08
C GLU A 54 -16.60 -7.18 10.06
N SER A 55 -15.74 -6.46 10.79
CA SER A 55 -16.16 -5.70 11.97
C SER A 55 -15.79 -4.21 11.96
N TYR A 56 -14.71 -3.82 11.29
CA TYR A 56 -14.23 -2.44 11.31
C TYR A 56 -15.28 -1.43 10.81
N THR A 57 -15.42 -0.28 11.50
CA THR A 57 -16.33 0.79 11.10
C THR A 57 -15.54 2.07 10.83
N PRO A 58 -15.61 2.66 9.62
CA PRO A 58 -14.96 3.92 9.32
C PRO A 58 -15.47 5.07 10.20
N PRO A 59 -14.64 6.08 10.53
CA PRO A 59 -15.11 7.27 11.21
C PRO A 59 -16.19 7.99 10.38
N PRO A 60 -17.32 8.42 10.99
CA PRO A 60 -18.53 8.86 10.27
C PRO A 60 -18.36 10.17 9.48
N GLU A 61 -17.41 11.02 9.88
CA GLU A 61 -17.08 12.27 9.21
C GLU A 61 -16.34 12.07 7.88
N LYS A 62 -15.78 10.88 7.64
CA LYS A 62 -15.04 10.56 6.42
C LYS A 62 -15.99 10.41 5.23
N LYS A 63 -15.65 11.03 4.10
CA LYS A 63 -16.42 10.98 2.84
C LYS A 63 -15.62 10.43 1.68
N VAL A 64 -14.30 10.56 1.71
CA VAL A 64 -13.38 10.06 0.68
C VAL A 64 -12.48 8.98 1.28
N LEU A 65 -12.56 7.76 0.76
CA LEU A 65 -11.58 6.71 1.02
C LEU A 65 -10.38 6.90 0.09
N LEU A 66 -9.20 7.11 0.66
CA LEU A 66 -7.94 7.22 -0.04
C LEU A 66 -7.05 6.03 0.31
N PHE A 67 -7.01 5.04 -0.59
CA PHE A 67 -6.01 4.00 -0.53
C PHE A 67 -4.64 4.54 -0.94
N TYR A 68 -3.62 4.26 -0.14
CA TYR A 68 -2.22 4.61 -0.39
C TYR A 68 -1.33 3.38 -0.14
N PRO A 69 -0.20 3.17 -0.84
CA PRO A 69 0.62 2.00 -0.60
C PRO A 69 1.17 2.00 0.84
N CYS A 70 1.39 0.80 1.40
CA CYS A 70 2.14 0.66 2.64
C CYS A 70 3.58 1.19 2.45
N SER A 71 4.28 1.38 3.56
CA SER A 71 5.68 1.81 3.53
C SER A 71 6.60 0.69 4.00
N THR A 72 7.77 0.55 3.37
CA THR A 72 8.83 -0.31 3.87
C THR A 72 9.28 0.11 5.28
N VAL A 73 9.31 1.41 5.57
CA VAL A 73 9.66 1.98 6.89
C VAL A 73 8.41 2.10 7.75
N LYS A 74 8.51 1.69 9.02
CA LYS A 74 7.45 1.71 10.03
C LYS A 74 7.89 2.48 11.29
N PRO A 75 6.96 3.14 12.01
CA PRO A 75 5.54 3.27 11.69
C PRO A 75 5.32 4.08 10.40
N TYR A 76 4.23 3.82 9.67
CA TYR A 76 4.08 4.37 8.32
C TYR A 76 4.15 5.89 8.30
N HIS A 77 3.53 6.58 9.27
CA HIS A 77 3.49 8.04 9.37
C HIS A 77 4.88 8.70 9.48
N GLU A 78 5.90 7.97 9.93
CA GLU A 78 7.28 8.48 9.99
C GLU A 78 8.07 8.29 8.69
N SER A 79 7.55 7.49 7.76
CA SER A 79 8.19 7.21 6.48
C SER A 79 8.19 8.42 5.54
N ARG A 80 9.16 8.46 4.62
CA ARG A 80 9.25 9.54 3.63
C ARG A 80 8.00 9.65 2.75
N SER A 81 7.39 8.53 2.39
CA SER A 81 6.21 8.51 1.52
C SER A 81 4.96 9.02 2.21
N TYR A 82 4.79 8.75 3.51
CA TYR A 82 3.67 9.28 4.29
C TYR A 82 3.91 10.71 4.75
N LYS A 83 5.15 11.12 5.05
CA LYS A 83 5.46 12.55 5.26
C LYS A 83 5.10 13.39 4.05
N ALA A 84 5.38 12.89 2.84
CA ALA A 84 4.96 13.54 1.60
C ALA A 84 3.43 13.58 1.46
N LEU A 85 2.75 12.45 1.70
CA LEU A 85 1.29 12.38 1.69
C LEU A 85 0.66 13.34 2.70
N TYR A 86 1.09 13.33 3.95
CA TYR A 86 0.50 14.13 5.02
C TYR A 86 0.72 15.61 4.79
N LYS A 87 1.89 16.04 4.29
CA LYS A 87 2.08 17.42 3.84
C LYS A 87 1.05 17.82 2.77
N THR A 88 0.79 16.95 1.79
CA THR A 88 -0.23 17.17 0.77
C THR A 88 -1.62 17.28 1.37
N LEU A 89 -1.96 16.36 2.26
CA LEU A 89 -3.29 16.28 2.86
C LEU A 89 -3.55 17.44 3.85
N GLU A 90 -2.54 17.87 4.60
CA GLU A 90 -2.58 19.03 5.51
C GLU A 90 -2.81 20.34 4.74
N SER A 91 -2.27 20.45 3.52
CA SER A 91 -2.49 21.64 2.67
C SER A 91 -3.95 21.87 2.26
N LEU A 92 -4.82 20.86 2.47
CA LEU A 92 -6.26 20.95 2.23
C LEU A 92 -7.02 21.64 3.39
N GLY A 93 -6.32 22.01 4.48
CA GLY A 93 -6.89 22.63 5.68
C GLY A 93 -8.00 21.78 6.30
N GLU A 94 -9.09 22.43 6.73
CA GLU A 94 -10.24 21.78 7.36
C GLU A 94 -10.84 20.62 6.54
N LYS A 95 -10.71 20.65 5.22
CA LYS A 95 -11.24 19.58 4.34
C LYS A 95 -10.48 18.26 4.50
N ARG A 96 -9.27 18.26 5.08
CA ARG A 96 -8.53 17.04 5.46
C ARG A 96 -9.39 16.07 6.27
N ARG A 97 -10.25 16.59 7.15
CA ARG A 97 -11.08 15.76 8.04
C ARG A 97 -11.98 14.80 7.27
N LEU A 98 -12.37 15.15 6.04
CA LEU A 98 -13.23 14.34 5.17
C LEU A 98 -12.51 13.18 4.48
N ILE A 99 -11.17 13.15 4.52
CA ILE A 99 -10.35 12.12 3.86
C ILE A 99 -9.96 11.06 4.88
N HIS A 100 -10.21 9.80 4.52
CA HIS A 100 -9.78 8.64 5.26
C HIS A 100 -8.63 7.96 4.54
N VAL A 101 -7.43 8.02 5.11
CA VAL A 101 -6.27 7.32 4.55
C VAL A 101 -6.29 5.88 5.02
N VAL A 102 -6.19 4.96 4.07
CA VAL A 102 -6.09 3.52 4.35
C VAL A 102 -4.89 2.98 3.58
N ALA A 103 -3.91 2.40 4.27
CA ALA A 103 -2.81 1.73 3.59
C ALA A 103 -3.31 0.44 2.93
N VAL A 104 -2.99 0.24 1.66
CA VAL A 104 -3.01 -1.10 1.06
C VAL A 104 -1.69 -1.75 1.43
N SER A 105 -1.75 -2.91 2.06
CA SER A 105 -0.59 -3.52 2.72
C SER A 105 -0.61 -5.02 2.53
N GLU A 106 0.56 -5.58 2.34
CA GLU A 106 0.79 -7.01 2.55
C GLU A 106 1.54 -7.16 3.88
N PRO A 107 1.14 -8.07 4.79
CA PRO A 107 0.07 -9.06 4.65
C PRO A 107 -1.32 -8.59 5.16
N PHE A 108 -1.47 -7.33 5.55
CA PHE A 108 -2.63 -6.87 6.33
C PHE A 108 -3.83 -6.33 5.52
N GLY A 109 -3.79 -6.38 4.19
CA GLY A 109 -4.89 -5.94 3.33
C GLY A 109 -5.09 -4.43 3.41
N ALA A 110 -6.17 -3.99 4.07
CA ALA A 110 -6.45 -2.58 4.33
C ALA A 110 -6.05 -2.23 5.78
N VAL A 111 -5.28 -1.16 5.96
CA VAL A 111 -4.87 -0.66 7.29
C VAL A 111 -5.27 0.81 7.44
N PRO A 112 -6.36 1.11 8.17
CA PRO A 112 -6.80 2.47 8.45
C PRO A 112 -5.77 3.29 9.25
N GLU A 113 -5.72 4.61 9.01
CA GLU A 113 -4.67 5.49 9.54
C GLU A 113 -4.67 5.65 11.06
N GLU A 114 -5.81 5.48 11.72
CA GLU A 114 -5.93 5.49 13.18
C GLU A 114 -5.05 4.43 13.85
N TYR A 115 -4.84 3.28 13.19
CA TYR A 115 -4.02 2.19 13.73
C TYR A 115 -2.52 2.43 13.55
N PHE A 116 -2.10 3.43 12.78
CA PHE A 116 -0.66 3.66 12.56
C PHE A 116 0.06 4.12 13.84
N TYR A 117 -0.68 4.66 14.80
CA TYR A 117 -0.17 5.11 16.10
C TYR A 117 -0.39 4.06 17.20
N GLU A 118 -1.31 3.12 17.02
CA GLU A 118 -1.64 2.08 18.01
C GLU A 118 -0.70 0.87 17.93
N TRP A 119 -0.13 0.59 16.76
CA TRP A 119 0.73 -0.58 16.57
C TRP A 119 2.12 -0.38 17.20
N GLU A 120 2.42 -1.19 18.22
CA GLU A 120 3.76 -1.30 18.80
C GLU A 120 4.59 -2.43 18.17
N GLU A 121 3.93 -3.37 17.50
CA GLU A 121 4.55 -4.50 16.82
C GLU A 121 4.32 -4.40 15.31
N TRP A 122 5.43 -4.37 14.57
CA TRP A 122 5.46 -4.18 13.12
C TRP A 122 5.92 -5.45 12.41
N TYR A 123 5.77 -5.43 11.10
CA TYR A 123 6.05 -6.54 10.22
C TYR A 123 7.04 -6.14 9.11
N ASP A 124 7.63 -7.15 8.48
CA ASP A 124 8.33 -7.01 7.22
C ASP A 124 7.87 -8.08 6.24
N CYS A 125 7.31 -7.65 5.10
CA CYS A 125 6.67 -8.52 4.13
C CYS A 125 7.10 -8.18 2.70
N PRO A 126 8.40 -8.30 2.36
CA PRO A 126 8.83 -8.05 1.00
C PRO A 126 8.61 -9.25 0.07
N GLY A 127 8.12 -10.38 0.58
CA GLY A 127 8.00 -11.66 -0.14
C GLY A 127 7.14 -11.64 -1.40
N LEU A 128 6.26 -10.64 -1.58
CA LEU A 128 5.46 -10.48 -2.80
C LEU A 128 6.12 -9.61 -3.88
N PHE A 129 7.35 -9.15 -3.67
CA PHE A 129 8.08 -8.36 -4.64
C PHE A 129 9.17 -9.20 -5.31
N GLU A 130 8.93 -9.63 -6.55
CA GLU A 130 9.86 -10.47 -7.32
C GLU A 130 11.28 -9.88 -7.41
N TRP A 131 11.39 -8.56 -7.61
CA TRP A 131 12.67 -7.87 -7.66
C TRP A 131 13.42 -7.98 -6.33
N TRP A 132 12.70 -7.93 -5.20
CA TRP A 132 13.30 -7.99 -3.87
C TRP A 132 13.77 -9.43 -3.59
N CYS A 133 12.94 -10.42 -3.92
CA CYS A 133 13.29 -11.83 -3.75
C CYS A 133 14.54 -12.17 -4.56
N ARG A 134 14.59 -11.78 -5.84
CA ARG A 134 15.77 -11.95 -6.71
C ARG A 134 17.02 -11.28 -6.13
N ALA A 135 16.89 -10.04 -5.63
CA ALA A 135 18.03 -9.30 -5.08
C ALA A 135 18.59 -9.92 -3.79
N HIS A 136 17.79 -10.69 -3.05
CA HIS A 136 18.17 -11.31 -1.77
C HIS A 136 18.26 -12.85 -1.83
N GLY A 137 18.24 -13.44 -3.04
CA GLY A 137 18.36 -14.88 -3.23
C GLY A 137 17.19 -15.70 -2.67
N GLN A 138 16.01 -15.08 -2.50
CA GLN A 138 14.80 -15.77 -2.04
C GLN A 138 14.05 -16.40 -3.23
N PRO A 139 13.43 -17.57 -3.04
CA PRO A 139 12.61 -18.19 -4.07
C PRO A 139 11.38 -17.31 -4.36
N TYR A 140 11.00 -17.21 -5.63
CA TYR A 140 9.80 -16.48 -6.04
C TYR A 140 8.81 -17.40 -6.74
N GLU A 141 7.98 -18.05 -5.93
CA GLU A 141 6.95 -18.97 -6.40
C GLU A 141 5.71 -18.17 -6.83
N ARG A 142 5.58 -17.96 -8.14
CA ARG A 142 4.51 -17.13 -8.72
C ARG A 142 3.11 -17.57 -8.28
N GLU A 143 2.85 -18.87 -8.23
CA GLU A 143 1.58 -19.42 -7.77
C GLU A 143 1.17 -18.90 -6.39
N TYR A 144 2.08 -18.90 -5.41
CA TYR A 144 1.80 -18.41 -4.07
C TYR A 144 1.68 -16.89 -4.02
N ALA A 145 2.38 -16.16 -4.89
CA ALA A 145 2.23 -14.71 -5.00
C ALA A 145 0.82 -14.36 -5.52
N GLU A 146 0.36 -15.06 -6.55
CA GLU A 146 -0.99 -14.91 -7.11
C GLU A 146 -2.07 -15.23 -6.07
N LYS A 147 -1.98 -16.40 -5.42
CA LYS A 147 -2.90 -16.80 -4.34
C LYS A 147 -2.93 -15.79 -3.19
N SER A 148 -1.77 -15.22 -2.83
CA SER A 148 -1.69 -14.20 -1.78
C SER A 148 -2.40 -12.91 -2.18
N ILE A 149 -2.20 -12.44 -3.41
CA ILE A 149 -2.86 -11.24 -3.94
C ILE A 149 -4.38 -11.44 -4.03
N GLU A 150 -4.83 -12.60 -4.50
CA GLU A 150 -6.27 -12.94 -4.56
C GLU A 150 -6.91 -13.00 -3.17
N LEU A 151 -6.23 -13.59 -2.20
CA LEU A 151 -6.72 -13.67 -0.82
C LEU A 151 -6.77 -12.29 -0.16
N LEU A 152 -5.73 -11.47 -0.32
CA LEU A 152 -5.76 -10.08 0.15
C LEU A 152 -6.88 -9.28 -0.52
N ALA A 153 -7.05 -9.45 -1.83
CA ALA A 153 -8.12 -8.78 -2.58
C ALA A 153 -9.51 -9.19 -2.09
N SER A 154 -9.73 -10.45 -1.70
CA SER A 154 -11.04 -10.90 -1.19
C SER A 154 -11.39 -10.25 0.15
N TYR A 155 -10.43 -10.11 1.06
CA TYR A 155 -10.62 -9.37 2.32
C TYR A 155 -10.88 -7.88 2.08
N VAL A 156 -10.12 -7.24 1.17
CA VAL A 156 -10.35 -5.84 0.80
C VAL A 156 -11.71 -5.67 0.10
N ALA A 157 -12.15 -6.64 -0.71
CA ALA A 157 -13.46 -6.64 -1.34
C ALA A 157 -14.60 -6.68 -0.31
N ALA A 158 -14.47 -7.51 0.73
CA ALA A 158 -15.44 -7.58 1.81
C ALA A 158 -15.52 -6.25 2.58
N PHE A 159 -14.37 -5.62 2.88
CA PHE A 159 -14.31 -4.28 3.44
C PHE A 159 -15.01 -3.24 2.54
N LEU A 160 -14.71 -3.23 1.23
CA LEU A 160 -15.32 -2.31 0.27
C LEU A 160 -16.84 -2.48 0.21
N LYS A 161 -17.33 -3.72 0.18
CA LYS A 161 -18.76 -4.04 0.15
C LYS A 161 -19.47 -3.56 1.40
N ARG A 162 -18.92 -3.85 2.59
CA ARG A 162 -19.53 -3.45 3.88
C ARG A 162 -19.54 -1.93 4.05
N THR A 163 -18.49 -1.26 3.62
CA THR A 163 -18.33 0.20 3.78
C THR A 163 -18.80 0.98 2.55
N LYS A 164 -19.63 0.38 1.69
CA LYS A 164 -20.12 1.01 0.45
C LYS A 164 -20.90 2.31 0.71
N SER A 165 -21.68 2.37 1.78
CA SER A 165 -22.43 3.59 2.15
C SER A 165 -21.63 4.60 2.98
N SER A 166 -20.47 4.19 3.52
CA SER A 166 -19.65 5.06 4.38
C SER A 166 -18.89 6.14 3.60
N TYR A 167 -18.56 5.89 2.33
CA TYR A 167 -17.81 6.83 1.50
C TYR A 167 -18.58 7.22 0.24
N ALA A 168 -18.57 8.52 -0.06
CA ALA A 168 -19.07 9.07 -1.31
C ALA A 168 -18.12 8.75 -2.48
N HIS A 169 -16.80 8.79 -2.22
CA HIS A 169 -15.79 8.51 -3.24
C HIS A 169 -14.68 7.58 -2.71
N ARG A 170 -14.11 6.79 -3.61
CA ARG A 170 -13.05 5.82 -3.32
C ARG A 170 -11.97 5.95 -4.37
N VAL A 171 -10.76 6.19 -3.91
CA VAL A 171 -9.59 6.44 -4.75
C VAL A 171 -8.45 5.59 -4.24
N ALA A 172 -7.68 4.99 -5.14
CA ALA A 172 -6.41 4.37 -4.81
C ALA A 172 -5.28 5.12 -5.50
N PHE A 173 -4.55 5.89 -4.70
CA PHE A 173 -3.36 6.61 -5.13
C PHE A 173 -2.12 5.73 -4.95
N VAL A 174 -1.97 4.78 -5.87
CA VAL A 174 -0.93 3.73 -5.86
C VAL A 174 -0.10 3.80 -7.14
N ARG A 175 0.98 3.02 -7.25
CA ARG A 175 1.73 2.95 -8.52
C ARG A 175 0.87 2.28 -9.59
N THR A 176 0.28 3.08 -10.48
CA THR A 176 -0.55 2.62 -11.59
C THR A 176 0.31 2.10 -12.74
N TYR A 177 1.30 2.89 -13.20
CA TYR A 177 2.16 2.55 -14.34
C TYR A 177 3.63 2.48 -13.95
N THR A 178 4.38 1.67 -14.70
CA THR A 178 5.84 1.68 -14.69
C THR A 178 6.37 2.97 -15.35
N SER A 179 7.66 3.25 -15.23
CA SER A 179 8.30 4.35 -15.97
C SER A 179 8.29 4.17 -17.48
N LYS A 180 7.94 2.98 -17.99
CA LYS A 180 7.71 2.71 -19.42
C LYS A 180 6.22 2.77 -19.80
N LEU A 181 5.38 3.32 -18.92
CA LEU A 181 3.94 3.51 -19.12
C LEU A 181 3.15 2.20 -19.35
N ARG A 182 3.64 1.11 -18.75
CA ARG A 182 3.00 -0.21 -18.78
C ARG A 182 2.45 -0.57 -17.41
N ILE A 183 1.35 -1.31 -17.40
CA ILE A 183 0.88 -2.05 -16.23
C ILE A 183 1.86 -3.21 -15.99
N SER A 184 2.23 -3.44 -14.73
CA SER A 184 3.16 -4.50 -14.35
C SER A 184 2.51 -5.47 -13.37
N PRO A 185 2.73 -6.80 -13.52
CA PRO A 185 2.36 -7.78 -12.50
C PRO A 185 2.96 -7.50 -11.12
N SER A 186 4.05 -6.71 -11.06
CA SER A 186 4.72 -6.30 -9.82
C SER A 186 4.04 -5.14 -9.09
N HIS A 187 2.94 -4.58 -9.60
CA HIS A 187 2.17 -3.54 -8.92
C HIS A 187 1.21 -4.17 -7.90
N THR A 188 1.73 -4.86 -6.89
CA THR A 188 0.97 -5.65 -5.92
C THR A 188 -0.22 -4.89 -5.34
N HIS A 189 0.00 -3.69 -4.79
CA HIS A 189 -1.07 -2.81 -4.30
C HIS A 189 -2.17 -2.49 -5.33
N ARG A 190 -1.79 -2.17 -6.58
CA ARG A 190 -2.74 -1.91 -7.67
C ARG A 190 -3.60 -3.15 -7.92
N ARG A 191 -2.96 -4.32 -8.01
CA ARG A 191 -3.62 -5.60 -8.30
C ARG A 191 -4.61 -6.00 -7.20
N ILE A 192 -4.24 -5.81 -5.93
CA ILE A 192 -5.13 -6.03 -4.79
C ILE A 192 -6.40 -5.17 -4.95
N ILE A 193 -6.24 -3.87 -5.22
CA ILE A 193 -7.38 -2.96 -5.39
C ILE A 193 -8.21 -3.28 -6.63
N GLU A 194 -7.60 -3.58 -7.77
CA GLU A 194 -8.31 -3.93 -9.01
C GLU A 194 -9.18 -5.17 -8.82
N LEU A 195 -8.62 -6.23 -8.24
CA LEU A 195 -9.35 -7.46 -7.96
C LEU A 195 -10.43 -7.22 -6.90
N ALA A 196 -10.13 -6.45 -5.84
CA ALA A 196 -11.08 -6.15 -4.78
C ALA A 196 -12.27 -5.32 -5.29
N SER A 197 -12.02 -4.31 -6.11
CA SER A 197 -13.05 -3.47 -6.74
C SER A 197 -13.94 -4.32 -7.64
N LYS A 198 -13.35 -5.18 -8.48
CA LYS A 198 -14.09 -6.11 -9.34
C LYS A 198 -14.94 -7.09 -8.53
N ALA A 199 -14.38 -7.73 -7.49
CA ALA A 199 -15.06 -8.75 -6.70
C ALA A 199 -16.18 -8.17 -5.81
N SER A 200 -16.02 -6.94 -5.33
CA SER A 200 -17.03 -6.26 -4.50
C SER A 200 -18.14 -5.59 -5.31
N GLY A 201 -17.92 -5.31 -6.60
CA GLY A 201 -18.80 -4.45 -7.39
C GLY A 201 -18.80 -2.99 -6.92
N VAL A 202 -17.78 -2.59 -6.15
CA VAL A 202 -17.60 -1.23 -5.65
C VAL A 202 -16.45 -0.59 -6.40
N GLU A 203 -16.73 0.49 -7.11
CA GLU A 203 -15.74 1.22 -7.88
C GLU A 203 -14.69 1.89 -6.98
N VAL A 204 -13.42 1.76 -7.36
CA VAL A 204 -12.29 2.46 -6.77
C VAL A 204 -11.47 3.05 -7.91
N GLU A 205 -11.37 4.38 -7.97
CA GLU A 205 -10.63 5.07 -9.03
C GLU A 205 -9.12 4.89 -8.82
N LEU A 206 -8.41 4.38 -9.82
CA LEU A 206 -6.96 4.18 -9.77
C LEU A 206 -6.23 5.44 -10.23
N LEU A 207 -5.45 6.03 -9.34
CA LEU A 207 -4.65 7.22 -9.58
C LEU A 207 -3.17 6.97 -9.22
N PRO A 208 -2.21 7.71 -9.83
CA PRO A 208 -2.40 8.71 -10.88
C PRO A 208 -2.71 8.08 -12.26
N PRO A 209 -3.38 8.80 -13.17
CA PRO A 209 -3.63 8.32 -14.53
C PRO A 209 -2.33 8.31 -15.34
N LYS A 210 -2.38 7.71 -16.54
CA LYS A 210 -1.17 7.44 -17.34
C LYS A 210 -0.43 8.73 -17.71
N GLU A 211 -1.18 9.77 -18.04
CA GLU A 211 -0.71 11.07 -18.52
C GLU A 211 0.12 11.77 -17.43
N VAL A 212 -0.28 11.62 -16.16
CA VAL A 212 0.47 12.16 -15.02
C VAL A 212 1.78 11.39 -14.82
N VAL A 213 1.76 10.07 -14.95
CA VAL A 213 2.99 9.26 -14.87
C VAL A 213 3.94 9.59 -16.02
N GLU A 214 3.40 9.73 -17.23
CA GLU A 214 4.15 10.16 -18.43
C GLU A 214 4.80 11.50 -18.22
N GLU A 215 4.07 12.49 -17.72
CA GLU A 215 4.60 13.82 -17.45
C GLU A 215 5.74 13.80 -16.42
N ILE A 216 5.58 13.04 -15.33
CA ILE A 216 6.63 12.88 -14.33
C ILE A 216 7.88 12.24 -14.93
N VAL A 217 7.72 11.19 -15.74
CA VAL A 217 8.85 10.49 -16.37
C VAL A 217 9.53 11.38 -17.41
N ARG A 218 8.76 12.13 -18.20
CA ARG A 218 9.26 13.07 -19.21
C ARG A 218 10.07 14.20 -18.58
N THR A 219 9.57 14.77 -17.49
CA THR A 219 10.14 15.97 -16.86
C THR A 219 11.25 15.66 -15.85
N TYR A 220 11.13 14.57 -15.07
CA TYR A 220 12.06 14.22 -13.99
C TYR A 220 12.85 12.92 -14.23
N GLY A 221 12.58 12.23 -15.34
CA GLY A 221 13.22 10.98 -15.71
C GLY A 221 12.64 9.73 -15.03
N ALA A 222 12.82 8.59 -15.69
CA ALA A 222 12.36 7.27 -15.20
C ALA A 222 12.86 6.94 -13.79
N GLY A 223 14.09 7.35 -13.44
CA GLY A 223 14.69 7.11 -12.13
C GLY A 223 13.98 7.84 -10.99
N ALA A 224 13.39 9.02 -11.23
CA ALA A 224 12.61 9.74 -10.22
C ALA A 224 11.33 8.97 -9.90
N TRP A 225 10.57 8.57 -10.93
CA TRP A 225 9.36 7.77 -10.76
C TRP A 225 9.65 6.39 -10.16
N ASN A 226 10.71 5.70 -10.57
CA ASN A 226 11.06 4.38 -10.03
C ASN A 226 11.40 4.46 -8.53
N ARG A 227 12.12 5.50 -8.09
CA ARG A 227 12.51 5.66 -6.68
C ARG A 227 11.37 6.14 -5.78
N GLN A 228 10.57 7.10 -6.23
CA GLN A 228 9.59 7.79 -5.37
C GLN A 228 8.15 7.32 -5.61
N GLY A 229 7.82 6.91 -6.84
CA GLY A 229 6.46 6.54 -7.21
C GLY A 229 5.46 7.64 -6.85
N VAL A 230 4.35 7.26 -6.22
CA VAL A 230 3.31 8.20 -5.80
C VAL A 230 3.76 9.23 -4.76
N ALA A 231 4.88 9.00 -4.06
CA ALA A 231 5.44 10.00 -3.14
C ALA A 231 6.22 11.12 -3.87
N HIS A 232 6.38 11.03 -5.20
CA HIS A 232 7.04 12.06 -5.98
C HIS A 232 6.31 13.42 -5.86
N PRO A 233 7.00 14.56 -5.69
CA PRO A 233 6.36 15.86 -5.50
C PRO A 233 5.29 16.20 -6.55
N ALA A 234 5.58 15.96 -7.84
CA ALA A 234 4.59 16.21 -8.90
C ALA A 234 3.37 15.26 -8.86
N ALA A 235 3.53 14.02 -8.37
CA ALA A 235 2.40 13.12 -8.13
C ALA A 235 1.56 13.62 -6.95
N GLN A 236 2.22 14.09 -5.89
CA GLN A 236 1.57 14.67 -4.72
C GLN A 236 0.81 15.96 -5.06
N GLU A 237 1.37 16.83 -5.90
CA GLU A 237 0.68 18.02 -6.40
C GLU A 237 -0.57 17.65 -7.24
N TYR A 238 -0.46 16.63 -8.09
CA TYR A 238 -1.62 16.11 -8.80
C TYR A 238 -2.70 15.60 -7.84
N LEU A 239 -2.33 14.82 -6.82
CA LEU A 239 -3.26 14.32 -5.81
C LEU A 239 -3.95 15.47 -5.09
N ARG A 240 -3.20 16.51 -4.69
CA ARG A 240 -3.73 17.71 -4.05
C ARG A 240 -4.84 18.34 -4.89
N GLY A 241 -4.54 18.68 -6.14
CA GLY A 241 -5.51 19.33 -7.03
C GLY A 241 -6.71 18.43 -7.35
N TYR A 242 -6.50 17.12 -7.47
CA TYR A 242 -7.60 16.15 -7.61
C TYR A 242 -8.52 16.18 -6.39
N LEU A 243 -7.96 16.12 -5.17
CA LEU A 243 -8.72 16.13 -3.92
C LEU A 243 -9.42 17.47 -3.69
N GLU A 244 -8.79 18.60 -3.99
CA GLU A 244 -9.42 19.93 -3.90
C GLU A 244 -10.70 19.98 -4.75
N ARG A 245 -10.63 19.56 -6.02
CA ARG A 245 -11.80 19.50 -6.92
C ARG A 245 -12.86 18.51 -6.45
N LEU A 246 -12.43 17.38 -5.88
CA LEU A 246 -13.34 16.38 -5.33
C LEU A 246 -14.11 16.93 -4.12
N LEU A 247 -13.40 17.56 -3.17
CA LEU A 247 -13.97 18.03 -1.92
C LEU A 247 -14.84 19.29 -2.09
N VAL A 248 -14.60 20.10 -3.13
CA VAL A 248 -15.52 21.19 -3.50
C VAL A 248 -16.92 20.65 -3.82
N ARG A 249 -17.01 19.49 -4.46
CA ARG A 249 -18.29 18.84 -4.81
C ARG A 249 -19.00 18.17 -3.62
N LEU A 250 -18.28 17.98 -2.50
CA LEU A 250 -18.79 17.33 -1.29
C LEU A 250 -19.09 18.32 -0.16
N SER A 251 -18.74 19.59 -0.34
CA SER A 251 -19.13 20.65 0.57
C SER A 251 -20.57 21.06 0.22
N PRO A 252 -21.50 21.14 1.19
CA PRO A 252 -22.87 21.59 0.95
C PRO A 252 -22.92 23.01 0.39
#